data_AF-A0A9W9UYL3-F1
#
_entry.id   AF-A0A9W9UYL3-F1
#
_cell.length_a   1.000
_cell.length_b   1.000
_cell.length_c   1.000
_cell.angle_alpha   90.00
_cell.angle_beta   90.00
_cell.angle_gamma   90.00
#
_symmetry.space_group_name_H-M   'P 1'
#
loop_
_entity.id
_entity.type
_entity.pdbx_description
1 polymer ?
#
loop_
_entity_poly.entity_id
_entity_poly.type
_entity_poly.pdbx_seq_one_letter_code
_entity_poly.pdbx_strand_id
1 'polypeptide(L)'
;MRDTWWSTHYKKSNGYFGCETTRDAGQVTGVNTWVYFEFKLLPKNMKYYWTKLNVFTRWVEATKQTFILLFDPNPSILETVPASLRGFNSALLGDPYWPYPILLDTAANLQEAAVWLIRDQVRDIEKVVPKPGTVPNPDYRRLHDIARHAIHVCESLDVAVQTIESVQMHYLKYTGSKPQHNDPAFDQDLRAQLEFYRGFIANLRHRSTSNEKRLQNEIQLAFNTVAQHNAGTSVEIGRAAQIDSSAMKTIAFVTLIFLPPTFISSIFSMSFFQAGDNNGWGLSSKFWLYWVFAIPTTIATVLIWRYWHKLFPTAGYKHTNHDEDLPTALEVVEPKLTV
;
A
#
# COMPACT_ATOMS: atom_id res chain seq x y z
N MET A 1 9.07 39.54 -16.19
CA MET A 1 8.58 38.26 -15.62
C MET A 1 7.06 38.35 -15.64
N ARG A 2 6.35 37.42 -16.29
CA ARG A 2 4.87 37.51 -16.36
C ARG A 2 4.26 37.35 -14.96
N ASP A 3 3.22 38.13 -14.65
CA ASP A 3 2.48 38.04 -13.38
C ASP A 3 1.95 36.63 -13.08
N THR A 4 1.73 35.83 -14.13
CA THR A 4 1.32 34.42 -14.03
C THR A 4 2.29 33.56 -13.24
N TRP A 5 3.59 33.86 -13.25
CA TRP A 5 4.61 33.08 -12.54
C TRP A 5 4.45 33.12 -11.02
N TRP A 6 3.90 34.22 -10.47
CA TRP A 6 3.66 34.37 -9.04
C TRP A 6 2.32 33.78 -8.58
N SER A 7 1.49 33.34 -9.52
CA SER A 7 0.16 32.82 -9.19
C SER A 7 0.25 31.55 -8.33
N THR A 8 -0.75 31.37 -7.48
CA THR A 8 -0.86 30.22 -6.57
C THR A 8 -0.83 28.87 -7.30
N HIS A 9 -1.20 28.84 -8.58
CA HIS A 9 -1.16 27.64 -9.41
C HIS A 9 0.27 27.14 -9.65
N TYR A 10 1.20 28.02 -10.02
CA TYR A 10 2.59 27.61 -10.25
C TYR A 10 3.30 27.20 -8.96
N LYS A 11 2.97 27.85 -7.82
CA LYS A 11 3.52 27.50 -6.50
C LYS A 11 3.13 26.11 -5.99
N LYS A 12 2.07 25.50 -6.55
CA LYS A 12 1.57 24.16 -6.17
C LYS A 12 1.90 23.08 -7.20
N SER A 13 2.59 23.42 -8.29
CA SER A 13 3.09 22.40 -9.23
C SER A 13 4.26 21.64 -8.60
N ASN A 14 4.56 20.43 -9.08
CA ASN A 14 5.75 19.66 -8.71
C ASN A 14 6.97 20.01 -9.58
N GLY A 15 6.76 20.72 -10.68
CA GLY A 15 7.80 21.09 -11.63
C GLY A 15 7.24 21.84 -12.84
N TYR A 16 8.09 22.63 -13.49
CA TYR A 16 7.80 23.26 -14.78
C TYR A 16 9.06 23.90 -15.36
N PHE A 17 9.03 24.12 -16.67
CA PHE A 17 10.00 24.94 -17.38
C PHE A 17 9.29 25.94 -18.29
N GLY A 18 9.87 27.13 -18.45
CA GLY A 18 9.48 28.05 -19.50
C GLY A 18 10.63 28.96 -19.92
N CYS A 19 10.50 29.52 -21.11
CA CYS A 19 11.47 30.46 -21.64
C CYS A 19 10.78 31.60 -22.40
N GLU A 20 11.47 32.73 -22.49
CA GLU A 20 11.04 33.92 -23.20
C GLU A 20 12.25 34.60 -23.84
N THR A 21 12.22 34.81 -25.15
CA THR A 21 13.23 35.62 -25.85
C THR A 21 12.85 37.09 -25.73
N THR A 22 13.74 37.91 -25.16
CA THR A 22 13.52 39.35 -25.10
C THR A 22 13.99 40.02 -26.38
N ARG A 23 13.24 41.00 -26.85
CA ARG A 23 13.53 41.74 -28.08
C ARG A 23 13.42 43.24 -27.85
N ASP A 24 14.27 44.01 -28.51
CA ASP A 24 14.18 45.46 -28.61
C ASP A 24 14.30 45.86 -30.08
N ALA A 25 13.39 46.69 -30.58
CA ALA A 25 13.25 47.04 -31.99
C ALA A 25 13.28 45.83 -32.97
N GLY A 26 12.78 44.67 -32.53
CA GLY A 26 12.77 43.42 -33.32
C GLY A 26 14.06 42.59 -33.21
N GLN A 27 15.15 43.17 -32.72
CA GLN A 27 16.42 42.48 -32.47
C GLN A 27 16.37 41.74 -31.13
N VAL A 28 16.96 40.53 -31.07
CA VAL A 28 17.05 39.78 -29.83
C VAL A 28 18.02 40.50 -28.88
N THR A 29 17.58 40.70 -27.63
CA THR A 29 18.39 41.34 -26.58
C THR A 29 18.81 40.36 -25.50
N GLY A 30 18.16 39.19 -25.42
CA GLY A 30 18.43 38.21 -24.40
C GLY A 30 17.43 37.07 -24.36
N VAL A 31 17.65 36.16 -23.42
CA VAL A 31 16.78 35.01 -23.16
C VAL A 31 16.55 34.91 -21.66
N ASN A 32 15.28 34.88 -21.27
CA ASN A 32 14.86 34.57 -19.92
C ASN A 32 14.44 33.10 -19.87
N THR A 33 14.81 32.38 -18.83
CA THR A 33 14.28 31.05 -18.55
C THR A 33 13.87 30.94 -17.10
N TRP A 34 12.91 30.08 -16.80
CA TRP A 34 12.56 29.73 -15.43
C TRP A 34 12.31 28.23 -15.35
N VAL A 35 12.84 27.63 -14.30
CA VAL A 35 12.70 26.21 -14.03
C VAL A 35 12.39 25.98 -12.57
N TYR A 36 11.50 25.02 -12.33
CA TYR A 36 11.09 24.59 -11.01
C TYR A 36 11.17 23.07 -10.93
N PHE A 37 11.80 22.57 -9.88
CA PHE A 37 11.78 21.18 -9.47
C PHE A 37 11.44 21.08 -8.00
N GLU A 38 10.53 20.17 -7.66
CA GLU A 38 10.18 19.83 -6.29
C GLU A 38 10.69 18.43 -5.92
N PHE A 39 11.19 18.28 -4.70
CA PHE A 39 11.77 17.03 -4.22
C PHE A 39 11.21 16.70 -2.84
N LYS A 40 10.80 15.45 -2.67
CA LYS A 40 10.29 14.94 -1.40
C LYS A 40 11.28 13.96 -0.79
N LEU A 41 11.75 14.27 0.43
CA LEU A 41 12.65 13.39 1.16
C LEU A 41 11.94 12.77 2.36
N LEU A 42 12.09 11.47 2.55
CA LEU A 42 11.54 10.70 3.67
C LEU A 42 12.67 10.02 4.46
N PRO A 43 13.35 10.73 5.37
CA PRO A 43 14.36 10.13 6.23
C PRO A 43 13.81 8.99 7.08
N LYS A 44 14.71 8.19 7.66
CA LYS A 44 14.37 7.00 8.45
C LYS A 44 13.38 7.27 9.59
N ASN A 45 13.40 8.47 10.17
CA ASN A 45 12.52 8.90 11.25
C ASN A 45 11.06 9.17 10.83
N MET A 46 10.69 8.92 9.56
CA MET A 46 9.35 9.14 8.99
C MET A 46 8.89 10.61 8.97
N LYS A 47 9.76 11.57 9.28
CA LYS A 47 9.47 13.00 9.18
C LYS A 47 9.88 13.51 7.81
N TYR A 48 8.95 13.47 6.86
CA TYR A 48 9.21 13.97 5.52
C TYR A 48 9.37 15.49 5.49
N TYR A 49 10.09 15.97 4.50
CA TYR A 49 10.14 17.39 4.17
C TYR A 49 10.23 17.57 2.65
N TRP A 50 9.82 18.75 2.20
CA TRP A 50 9.90 19.16 0.81
C TRP A 50 11.07 20.12 0.65
N THR A 51 11.82 19.97 -0.43
CA THR A 51 12.81 20.95 -0.89
C THR A 51 12.54 21.25 -2.35
N LYS A 52 13.03 22.39 -2.83
CA LYS A 52 12.74 22.87 -4.17
C LYS A 52 13.96 23.55 -4.79
N LEU A 53 14.09 23.42 -6.10
CA LEU A 53 15.03 24.17 -6.91
C LEU A 53 14.20 25.07 -7.84
N ASN A 54 14.08 26.34 -7.47
CA ASN A 54 13.34 27.34 -8.22
C ASN A 54 14.31 28.40 -8.74
N VAL A 55 14.51 28.44 -10.05
CA VAL A 55 15.55 29.26 -10.68
C VAL A 55 14.96 30.08 -11.80
N PHE A 56 15.32 31.36 -11.84
CA PHE A 56 15.15 32.20 -13.02
C PHE A 56 16.52 32.59 -13.55
N THR A 57 16.71 32.48 -14.87
CA THR A 57 17.91 32.99 -15.54
C THR A 57 17.55 34.09 -16.52
N ARG A 58 18.42 35.09 -16.62
CA ARG A 58 18.39 36.12 -17.66
C ARG A 58 19.76 36.20 -18.30
N TRP A 59 19.84 35.76 -19.55
CA TRP A 59 21.01 35.92 -20.39
C TRP A 59 20.86 37.18 -21.26
N VAL A 60 21.91 38.00 -21.32
CA VAL A 60 21.95 39.25 -22.08
C VAL A 60 22.86 39.09 -23.29
N GLU A 61 22.31 39.28 -24.49
CA GLU A 61 23.03 38.99 -25.74
C GLU A 61 24.25 39.88 -25.96
N ALA A 62 24.14 41.16 -25.59
CA ALA A 62 25.18 42.17 -25.81
C ALA A 62 26.42 41.94 -24.93
N THR A 63 26.24 41.53 -23.68
CA THR A 63 27.33 41.38 -22.70
C THR A 63 27.73 39.91 -22.48
N LYS A 64 26.95 38.95 -22.99
CA LYS A 64 27.09 37.51 -22.71
C LYS A 64 27.02 37.18 -21.21
N GLN A 65 26.42 38.07 -20.41
CA GLN A 65 26.25 37.86 -18.98
C GLN A 65 24.97 37.10 -18.70
N THR A 66 25.00 36.25 -17.67
CA THR A 66 23.84 35.52 -17.18
C THR A 66 23.59 35.88 -15.72
N PHE A 67 22.40 36.42 -15.45
CA PHE A 67 21.90 36.62 -14.09
C PHE A 67 21.11 35.38 -13.68
N ILE A 68 21.42 34.81 -12.52
CA ILE A 68 20.74 33.64 -11.97
C ILE A 68 20.11 34.04 -10.64
N LEU A 69 18.81 33.88 -10.52
CA LEU A 69 18.03 34.16 -9.33
C LEU A 69 17.50 32.84 -8.76
N LEU A 70 17.87 32.53 -7.51
CA LEU A 70 17.39 31.37 -6.77
C LEU A 70 16.29 31.81 -5.80
N PHE A 71 15.15 31.16 -5.82
CA PHE A 71 14.00 31.52 -4.97
C PHE A 71 13.81 30.53 -3.83
N ASP A 72 13.82 31.05 -2.60
CA ASP A 72 13.72 30.31 -1.35
C ASP A 72 14.58 29.02 -1.30
N PRO A 73 15.88 29.09 -1.63
CA PRO A 73 16.72 27.89 -1.59
C PRO A 73 16.85 27.39 -0.15
N ASN A 74 16.73 26.08 0.04
CA ASN A 74 17.17 25.44 1.27
C ASN A 74 18.68 25.71 1.49
N PRO A 75 19.17 25.83 2.75
CA PRO A 75 20.60 26.02 3.05
C PRO A 75 21.56 25.17 2.21
N SER A 76 21.28 23.89 2.00
CA SER A 76 22.15 23.03 1.17
C SER A 76 22.24 23.50 -0.28
N ILE A 77 21.11 23.92 -0.88
CA ILE A 77 21.08 24.44 -2.27
C ILE A 77 21.81 25.78 -2.36
N LEU A 78 21.66 26.63 -1.34
CA LEU A 78 22.28 27.95 -1.28
C LEU A 78 23.81 27.86 -1.24
N GLU A 79 24.38 26.79 -0.69
CA GLU A 79 25.83 26.56 -0.68
C GLU A 79 26.30 25.85 -1.97
N THR A 80 25.61 24.78 -2.38
CA THR A 80 26.06 23.93 -3.50
C THR A 80 25.95 24.63 -4.85
N VAL A 81 24.82 25.27 -5.17
CA VAL A 81 24.59 25.83 -6.51
C VAL A 81 25.57 26.96 -6.84
N PRO A 82 25.79 27.97 -5.98
CA PRO A 82 26.78 29.00 -6.25
C PRO A 82 28.21 28.48 -6.32
N ALA A 83 28.57 27.45 -5.54
CA ALA A 83 29.89 26.84 -5.59
C ALA A 83 30.12 26.17 -6.96
N SER A 84 29.17 25.36 -7.43
CA SER A 84 29.25 24.73 -8.75
C SER A 84 29.23 25.74 -9.90
N LEU A 85 28.46 26.82 -9.75
CA LEU A 85 28.42 27.92 -10.72
C LEU A 85 29.68 28.79 -10.75
N ARG A 86 30.61 28.69 -9.80
CA ARG A 86 31.89 29.42 -9.84
C ARG A 86 32.99 28.67 -10.60
N GLY A 87 32.85 27.34 -10.73
CA GLY A 87 33.82 26.48 -11.43
C GLY A 87 33.60 26.35 -12.94
N PHE A 88 32.77 27.21 -13.53
CA PHE A 88 32.37 27.11 -14.95
C PHE A 88 33.47 27.59 -15.90
N ASN A 89 33.48 27.03 -17.12
CA ASN A 89 34.34 27.50 -18.19
C ASN A 89 33.75 28.79 -18.80
N SER A 90 34.54 29.86 -18.89
CA SER A 90 34.09 31.15 -19.46
C SER A 90 33.68 31.05 -20.93
N ALA A 91 34.15 30.03 -21.66
CA ALA A 91 33.75 29.76 -23.04
C ALA A 91 32.24 29.46 -23.19
N LEU A 92 31.57 29.03 -22.12
CA LEU A 92 30.17 28.64 -22.13
C LEU A 92 29.20 29.85 -22.08
N LEU A 93 29.70 31.05 -21.74
CA LEU A 93 28.88 32.26 -21.57
C LEU A 93 28.17 32.73 -22.85
N GLY A 94 28.60 32.21 -24.00
CA GLY A 94 27.97 32.46 -25.30
C GLY A 94 26.54 31.94 -25.42
N ASP A 95 26.14 30.96 -24.61
CA ASP A 95 24.84 30.28 -24.74
C ASP A 95 23.94 30.45 -23.50
N PRO A 96 22.67 30.88 -23.65
CA PRO A 96 21.77 31.11 -22.52
C PRO A 96 21.45 29.87 -21.66
N TYR A 97 21.71 28.66 -22.17
CA TYR A 97 21.44 27.40 -21.48
C TYR A 97 22.67 26.81 -20.78
N TRP A 98 23.83 27.48 -20.81
CA TRP A 98 25.03 27.00 -20.10
C TRP A 98 24.84 26.65 -18.60
N PRO A 99 23.93 27.28 -17.81
CA PRO A 99 23.75 26.90 -16.42
C PRO A 99 23.02 25.56 -16.22
N TYR A 100 22.28 25.08 -17.23
CA TYR A 100 21.36 23.96 -17.07
C TYR A 100 22.04 22.66 -16.65
N PRO A 101 23.19 22.23 -17.20
CA PRO A 101 23.88 21.05 -16.72
C PRO A 101 24.18 21.10 -15.21
N ILE A 102 24.60 22.26 -14.69
CA ILE A 102 24.90 22.46 -13.26
C ILE A 102 23.63 22.38 -12.41
N LEU A 103 22.54 22.98 -12.89
CA LEU A 103 21.24 22.94 -12.21
C LEU A 103 20.64 21.52 -12.22
N LEU A 104 20.75 20.82 -13.34
CA LEU A 104 20.27 19.44 -13.50
C LEU A 104 21.10 18.45 -12.69
N ASP A 105 22.39 18.67 -12.51
CA ASP A 105 23.21 17.90 -11.58
C ASP A 105 22.67 17.99 -10.14
N THR A 106 22.38 19.21 -9.70
CA THR A 106 21.80 19.45 -8.37
C THR A 106 20.44 18.77 -8.23
N ALA A 107 19.58 18.88 -9.25
CA ALA A 107 18.28 18.22 -9.27
C ALA A 107 18.42 16.68 -9.26
N ALA A 108 19.37 16.13 -10.02
CA ALA A 108 19.65 14.70 -10.09
C ALA A 108 20.09 14.13 -8.75
N ASN A 109 21.00 14.81 -8.05
CA ASN A 109 21.45 14.41 -6.72
C ASN A 109 20.29 14.39 -5.69
N LEU A 110 19.41 15.38 -5.73
CA LEU A 110 18.24 15.45 -4.83
C LEU A 110 17.19 14.38 -5.16
N GLN A 111 16.92 14.14 -6.45
CA GLN A 111 16.02 13.08 -6.89
C GLN A 111 16.57 11.69 -6.53
N GLU A 112 17.87 11.48 -6.71
CA GLU A 112 18.52 10.23 -6.32
C GLU A 112 18.35 9.99 -4.81
N ALA A 113 18.64 10.99 -3.98
CA ALA A 113 18.46 10.89 -2.53
C ALA A 113 17.01 10.54 -2.15
N ALA A 114 16.02 11.16 -2.78
CA ALA A 114 14.59 10.85 -2.57
C ALA A 114 14.28 9.37 -2.87
N VAL A 115 14.77 8.83 -3.99
CA VAL A 115 14.57 7.43 -4.37
C VAL A 115 15.24 6.47 -3.39
N TRP A 116 16.47 6.77 -2.95
CA TRP A 116 17.18 5.92 -1.99
C TRP A 116 16.50 5.89 -0.62
N LEU A 117 16.01 7.03 -0.14
CA LEU A 117 15.26 7.10 1.11
C LEU A 117 14.00 6.22 1.10
N ILE A 118 13.24 6.22 0.00
CA ILE A 118 12.10 5.30 -0.16
C ILE A 118 12.57 3.85 -0.23
N ARG A 119 13.60 3.56 -1.03
CA ARG A 119 14.15 2.20 -1.16
C ARG A 119 14.58 1.62 0.18
N ASP A 120 15.20 2.42 1.04
CA ASP A 120 15.67 1.98 2.35
C ASP A 120 14.51 1.70 3.30
N GLN A 121 13.42 2.48 3.25
CA GLN A 121 12.19 2.18 3.99
C GLN A 121 11.57 0.84 3.53
N VAL A 122 11.48 0.61 2.22
CA VAL A 122 11.00 -0.67 1.67
C VAL A 122 11.90 -1.81 2.09
N ARG A 123 13.23 -1.61 2.05
CA ARG A 123 14.19 -2.63 2.46
C ARG A 123 14.09 -2.97 3.95
N ASP A 124 13.81 -1.99 4.79
CA ASP A 124 13.60 -2.20 6.23
C ASP A 124 12.32 -3.02 6.48
N ILE A 125 11.29 -2.91 5.64
CA ILE A 125 10.08 -3.75 5.68
C ILE A 125 10.39 -5.19 5.25
N GLU A 126 11.03 -5.38 4.10
CA GLU A 126 11.36 -6.71 3.54
C GLU A 126 12.22 -7.56 4.49
N LYS A 127 13.04 -6.92 5.32
CA LYS A 127 13.92 -7.60 6.28
C LYS A 127 13.20 -8.08 7.53
N VAL A 128 11.94 -7.71 7.74
CA VAL A 128 11.17 -8.17 8.90
C VAL A 128 10.84 -9.65 8.73
N VAL A 129 11.57 -10.51 9.45
CA VAL A 129 11.31 -11.95 9.47
C VAL A 129 10.26 -12.25 10.56
N PRO A 130 9.10 -12.83 10.22
CA PRO A 130 8.11 -13.25 11.21
C PRO A 130 8.70 -14.34 12.12
N LYS A 131 8.47 -14.24 13.42
CA LYS A 131 8.83 -15.31 14.35
C LYS A 131 7.79 -16.43 14.23
N PRO A 132 8.21 -17.72 14.16
CA PRO A 132 7.27 -18.82 14.16
C PRO A 132 6.36 -18.79 15.41
N GLY A 133 5.06 -18.97 15.21
CA GLY A 133 4.08 -19.04 16.30
C GLY A 133 3.61 -17.70 16.90
N THR A 134 4.10 -16.56 16.41
CA THR A 134 3.58 -15.25 16.84
C THR A 134 2.39 -14.80 15.98
N VAL A 135 1.41 -14.15 16.60
CA VAL A 135 0.29 -13.50 15.89
C VAL A 135 0.86 -12.44 14.94
N PRO A 136 0.56 -12.50 13.63
CA PRO A 136 0.99 -11.46 12.70
C PRO A 136 0.34 -10.11 13.07
N ASN A 137 1.16 -9.08 13.27
CA ASN A 137 0.69 -7.72 13.58
C ASN A 137 1.49 -6.67 12.78
N PRO A 138 1.29 -6.59 11.46
CA PRO A 138 1.96 -5.61 10.61
C PRO A 138 1.46 -4.18 10.89
N ASP A 139 2.37 -3.21 10.84
CA ASP A 139 2.03 -1.79 10.95
C ASP A 139 1.49 -1.25 9.60
N TYR A 140 0.20 -1.50 9.36
CA TYR A 140 -0.48 -1.05 8.14
C TYR A 140 -0.44 0.46 7.95
N ARG A 141 -0.42 1.24 9.05
CA ARG A 141 -0.37 2.70 8.96
C ARG A 141 0.97 3.15 8.39
N ARG A 142 2.07 2.61 8.90
CA ARG A 142 3.41 2.88 8.38
C ARG A 142 3.55 2.42 6.93
N LEU A 143 3.08 1.22 6.59
CA LEU A 143 3.12 0.72 5.20
C LEU A 143 2.40 1.66 4.24
N HIS A 144 1.18 2.08 4.59
CA HIS A 144 0.38 3.00 3.79
C HIS A 144 1.01 4.39 3.69
N ASP A 145 1.61 4.91 4.78
CA ASP A 145 2.28 6.21 4.77
C ASP A 145 3.53 6.20 3.87
N ILE A 146 4.33 5.13 3.89
CA ILE A 146 5.47 4.97 2.97
C ILE A 146 4.97 4.87 1.52
N ALA A 147 3.89 4.13 1.26
CA ALA A 147 3.33 3.99 -0.08
C ALA A 147 2.90 5.34 -0.66
N ARG A 148 2.20 6.16 0.13
CA ARG A 148 1.84 7.54 -0.27
C ARG A 148 3.07 8.37 -0.62
N HIS A 149 4.14 8.27 0.18
CA HIS A 149 5.36 9.01 -0.08
C HIS A 149 6.10 8.51 -1.33
N ALA A 150 6.13 7.20 -1.57
CA ALA A 150 6.70 6.60 -2.79
C ALA A 150 5.97 7.10 -4.05
N ILE A 151 4.63 7.18 -4.03
CA ILE A 151 3.84 7.71 -5.14
C ILE A 151 4.24 9.16 -5.47
N HIS A 152 4.38 10.02 -4.46
CA HIS A 152 4.79 11.41 -4.67
C HIS A 152 6.21 11.52 -5.25
N VAL A 153 7.13 10.63 -4.85
CA VAL A 153 8.48 10.59 -5.42
C VAL A 153 8.43 10.18 -6.89
N CYS A 154 7.65 9.14 -7.24
CA CYS A 154 7.41 8.75 -8.64
C CYS A 154 6.85 9.93 -9.47
N GLU A 155 5.83 10.61 -8.96
CA GLU A 155 5.21 11.77 -9.61
C GLU A 155 6.23 12.91 -9.83
N SER A 156 7.04 13.23 -8.82
CA SER A 156 8.07 14.27 -8.95
C SER A 156 9.14 13.92 -10.00
N LEU A 157 9.49 12.63 -10.14
CA LEU A 157 10.42 12.16 -11.17
C LEU A 157 9.81 12.23 -12.57
N ASP A 158 8.54 11.86 -12.72
CA ASP A 158 7.79 12.00 -13.98
C ASP A 158 7.81 13.45 -14.47
N VAL A 159 7.50 14.39 -13.58
CA VAL A 159 7.51 15.83 -13.90
C VAL A 159 8.93 16.32 -14.18
N ALA A 160 9.94 15.82 -13.47
CA ALA A 160 11.33 16.19 -13.72
C ALA A 160 11.80 15.76 -15.12
N VAL A 161 11.45 14.54 -15.57
CA VAL A 161 11.74 14.08 -16.94
C VAL A 161 11.08 15.01 -17.97
N GLN A 162 9.78 15.30 -17.82
CA GLN A 162 9.05 16.19 -18.73
C GLN A 162 9.62 17.62 -18.74
N THR A 163 10.08 18.09 -17.59
CA THR A 163 10.71 19.41 -17.45
C THR A 163 12.03 19.46 -18.22
N ILE A 164 12.88 18.43 -18.12
CA ILE A 164 14.14 18.34 -18.87
C ILE A 164 13.87 18.21 -20.37
N GLU A 165 12.89 17.40 -20.78
CA GLU A 165 12.46 17.31 -22.19
C GLU A 165 12.01 18.67 -22.72
N SER A 166 11.31 19.46 -21.90
CA SER A 166 10.91 20.82 -22.26
C SER A 166 12.12 21.76 -22.41
N VAL A 167 13.14 21.63 -21.57
CA VAL A 167 14.42 22.36 -21.71
C VAL A 167 15.09 21.99 -23.03
N GLN A 168 15.25 20.69 -23.31
CA GLN A 168 15.86 20.19 -24.55
C GLN A 168 15.13 20.71 -25.79
N MET A 169 13.80 20.64 -25.80
CA MET A 169 12.98 21.11 -26.91
C MET A 169 13.15 22.61 -27.18
N HIS A 170 13.24 23.44 -26.14
CA HIS A 170 13.44 24.89 -26.33
C HIS A 170 14.88 25.25 -26.67
N TYR A 171 15.85 24.48 -26.16
CA TYR A 171 17.24 24.59 -26.58
C TYR A 171 17.40 24.29 -28.08
N LEU A 172 16.81 23.20 -28.58
CA LEU A 172 16.82 22.87 -30.01
C LEU A 172 16.17 23.97 -30.89
N LYS A 173 15.09 24.59 -30.42
CA LYS A 173 14.47 25.73 -31.11
C LYS A 173 15.39 26.94 -31.14
N TYR A 174 16.09 27.22 -30.03
CA TYR A 174 17.04 28.31 -29.92
C TYR A 174 18.22 28.13 -30.90
N THR A 175 18.87 26.96 -30.88
CA THR A 175 20.02 26.66 -31.74
C THR A 175 19.64 26.67 -33.22
N GLY A 176 18.48 26.11 -33.58
CA GLY A 176 17.96 26.12 -34.95
C GLY A 176 17.66 27.53 -35.49
N SER A 177 17.39 28.49 -34.61
CA SER A 177 17.13 29.89 -35.00
C SER A 177 18.39 30.75 -35.13
N LYS A 178 19.56 30.28 -34.64
CA LYS A 178 20.84 31.01 -34.68
C LYS A 178 22.02 30.14 -35.18
N PRO A 179 22.01 29.69 -36.44
CA PRO A 179 23.03 28.76 -36.97
C PRO A 179 24.45 29.35 -37.10
N GLN A 180 24.63 30.67 -37.11
CA GLN A 180 25.94 31.31 -37.36
C GLN A 180 26.77 31.65 -36.10
N HIS A 181 26.19 31.54 -34.90
CA HIS A 181 26.83 32.01 -33.65
C HIS A 181 27.16 30.93 -32.63
N ASN A 182 26.82 29.67 -32.90
CA ASN A 182 27.06 28.57 -31.97
C ASN A 182 28.31 27.78 -32.37
N ASP A 183 29.21 27.56 -31.40
CA ASP A 183 30.27 26.57 -31.52
C ASP A 183 29.62 25.17 -31.64
N PRO A 184 29.79 24.46 -32.77
CA PRO A 184 29.16 23.15 -32.99
C PRO A 184 29.56 22.11 -31.94
N ALA A 185 30.79 22.17 -31.42
CA ALA A 185 31.25 21.24 -30.40
C ALA A 185 30.53 21.48 -29.07
N PHE A 186 30.43 22.75 -28.65
CA PHE A 186 29.68 23.12 -27.45
C PHE A 186 28.19 22.74 -27.55
N ASP A 187 27.56 22.98 -28.70
CA ASP A 187 26.16 22.61 -28.91
C ASP A 187 25.95 21.10 -28.77
N GLN A 188 26.84 20.30 -29.35
CA GLN A 188 26.81 18.85 -29.23
C GLN A 188 26.99 18.39 -27.79
N ASP A 189 27.96 18.95 -27.07
CA ASP A 189 28.25 18.61 -25.67
C ASP A 189 27.08 18.97 -24.74
N LEU A 190 26.47 20.15 -24.91
CA LEU A 190 25.34 20.58 -24.11
C LEU A 190 24.12 19.67 -24.36
N ARG A 191 23.83 19.30 -25.62
CA ARG A 191 22.76 18.33 -25.93
C ARG A 191 23.01 16.98 -25.28
N ALA A 192 24.25 16.48 -25.34
CA ALA A 192 24.62 15.22 -24.73
C ALA A 192 24.45 15.25 -23.21
N GLN A 193 24.82 16.36 -22.55
CA GLN A 193 24.61 16.53 -21.10
C GLN A 193 23.13 16.59 -20.74
N LEU A 194 22.30 17.33 -21.49
CA LEU A 194 20.86 17.38 -21.25
C LEU A 194 20.21 16.00 -21.44
N GLU A 195 20.60 15.26 -22.49
CA GLU A 195 20.10 13.90 -22.73
C GLU A 195 20.56 12.93 -21.64
N PHE A 196 21.81 13.07 -21.17
CA PHE A 196 22.32 12.30 -20.05
C PHE A 196 21.46 12.50 -18.80
N TYR A 197 21.19 13.75 -18.39
CA TYR A 197 20.38 14.02 -17.21
C TYR A 197 18.93 13.55 -17.39
N ARG A 198 18.33 13.74 -18.57
CA ARG A 198 17.01 13.18 -18.89
C ARG A 198 16.99 11.66 -18.69
N GLY A 199 17.96 10.95 -19.29
CA GLY A 199 18.09 9.50 -19.18
C GLY A 199 18.36 9.04 -17.75
N PHE A 200 19.19 9.77 -17.01
CA PHE A 200 19.47 9.48 -15.60
C PHE A 200 18.21 9.58 -14.72
N ILE A 201 17.46 10.68 -14.82
CA ILE A 201 16.20 10.84 -14.07
C ILE A 201 15.17 9.80 -14.51
N ALA A 202 15.10 9.44 -15.80
CA ALA A 202 14.24 8.36 -16.27
C ALA A 202 14.62 7.00 -15.65
N ASN A 203 15.91 6.71 -15.49
CA ASN A 203 16.38 5.52 -14.79
C ASN A 203 16.03 5.56 -13.28
N LEU A 204 16.15 6.72 -12.62
CA LEU A 204 15.68 6.91 -11.24
C LEU A 204 14.18 6.63 -11.12
N ARG A 205 13.39 7.11 -12.07
CA ARG A 205 11.94 6.85 -12.15
C ARG A 205 11.64 5.36 -12.23
N HIS A 206 12.30 4.62 -13.13
CA HIS A 206 12.11 3.16 -13.23
C HIS A 206 12.41 2.46 -11.89
N ARG A 207 13.46 2.88 -11.18
CA ARG A 207 13.79 2.37 -9.86
C ARG A 207 12.74 2.75 -8.81
N SER A 208 12.22 3.97 -8.83
CA SER A 208 11.14 4.40 -7.94
C SER A 208 9.88 3.56 -8.15
N THR A 209 9.47 3.32 -9.39
CA THR A 209 8.35 2.43 -9.74
C THR A 209 8.60 1.00 -9.27
N SER A 210 9.84 0.50 -9.37
CA SER A 210 10.19 -0.82 -8.85
C SER A 210 10.06 -0.89 -7.31
N ASN A 211 10.52 0.14 -6.59
CA ASN A 211 10.36 0.23 -5.13
C ASN A 211 8.89 0.28 -4.72
N GLU A 212 8.06 1.03 -5.45
CA GLU A 212 6.62 1.09 -5.22
C GLU A 212 5.97 -0.29 -5.39
N LYS A 213 6.26 -1.00 -6.48
CA LYS A 213 5.75 -2.37 -6.71
C LYS A 213 6.18 -3.35 -5.63
N ARG A 214 7.45 -3.27 -5.19
CA ARG A 214 7.95 -4.08 -4.07
C ARG A 214 7.18 -3.80 -2.78
N LEU A 215 6.92 -2.52 -2.48
CA LEU A 215 6.12 -2.15 -1.32
C LEU A 215 4.68 -2.66 -1.40
N GLN A 216 4.05 -2.59 -2.57
CA GLN A 216 2.70 -3.14 -2.77
C GLN A 216 2.67 -4.66 -2.55
N ASN A 217 3.70 -5.38 -3.01
CA ASN A 217 3.82 -6.81 -2.75
C ASN A 217 3.94 -7.12 -1.25
N GLU A 218 4.73 -6.33 -0.50
CA GLU A 218 4.84 -6.47 0.97
C GLU A 218 3.52 -6.18 1.68
N ILE A 219 2.78 -5.16 1.24
CA ILE A 219 1.44 -4.85 1.77
C ILE A 219 0.48 -6.03 1.54
N GLN A 220 0.47 -6.59 0.34
CA GLN A 220 -0.38 -7.74 0.01
C GLN A 220 0.01 -8.98 0.83
N LEU A 221 1.31 -9.24 1.00
CA LEU A 221 1.81 -10.32 1.83
C LEU A 221 1.36 -10.17 3.29
N ALA A 222 1.44 -8.95 3.84
CA ALA A 222 0.98 -8.64 5.19
C ALA A 222 -0.53 -8.94 5.38
N PHE A 223 -1.38 -8.54 4.42
CA PHE A 223 -2.81 -8.85 4.46
C PHE A 223 -3.08 -10.36 4.37
N ASN A 224 -2.44 -11.05 3.42
CA ASN A 224 -2.63 -12.49 3.23
C ASN A 224 -2.18 -13.28 4.47
N THR A 225 -1.10 -12.85 5.12
CA THR A 225 -0.58 -13.50 6.33
C THR A 225 -1.56 -13.38 7.50
N VAL A 226 -2.12 -12.18 7.73
CA VAL A 226 -3.14 -11.98 8.77
C VAL A 226 -4.42 -12.75 8.44
N ALA A 227 -4.86 -12.75 7.18
CA ALA A 227 -6.03 -13.50 6.75
C ALA A 227 -5.85 -15.01 6.96
N GLN A 228 -4.70 -15.56 6.61
CA GLN A 228 -4.36 -16.97 6.82
C GLN A 228 -4.34 -17.32 8.31
N HIS A 229 -3.77 -16.45 9.16
CA HIS A 229 -3.78 -16.65 10.60
C HIS A 229 -5.21 -16.67 11.17
N ASN A 230 -6.02 -15.67 10.81
CA ASN A 230 -7.42 -15.58 11.26
C ASN A 230 -8.27 -16.75 10.77
N ALA A 231 -8.04 -17.24 9.55
CA ALA A 231 -8.69 -18.43 9.03
C ALA A 231 -8.31 -19.66 9.87
N GLY A 232 -7.03 -19.84 10.19
CA GLY A 232 -6.58 -20.91 11.08
C GLY A 232 -7.21 -20.84 12.48
N THR A 233 -7.24 -19.65 13.09
CA THR A 233 -7.92 -19.44 14.38
C THR A 233 -9.41 -19.72 14.30
N SER A 234 -10.08 -19.34 13.21
CA SER A 234 -11.52 -19.60 13.02
C SER A 234 -11.82 -21.09 12.90
N VAL A 235 -10.96 -21.85 12.22
CA VAL A 235 -11.06 -23.32 12.15
C VAL A 235 -10.88 -23.93 13.54
N GLU A 236 -9.91 -23.47 14.32
CA GLU A 236 -9.68 -23.98 15.68
C GLU A 236 -10.87 -23.65 16.61
N ILE A 237 -11.41 -22.43 16.53
CA ILE A 237 -12.64 -22.04 17.24
C ILE A 237 -13.81 -22.94 16.81
N GLY A 238 -13.99 -23.17 15.51
CA GLY A 238 -15.04 -24.04 14.99
C GLY A 238 -14.91 -25.48 15.50
N ARG A 239 -13.68 -26.00 15.56
CA ARG A 239 -13.38 -27.32 16.14
C ARG A 239 -13.66 -27.36 17.63
N ALA A 240 -13.22 -26.37 18.39
CA ALA A 240 -13.49 -26.27 19.82
C ALA A 240 -15.01 -26.20 20.09
N ALA A 241 -15.74 -25.39 19.33
CA ALA A 241 -17.20 -25.30 19.40
C ALA A 241 -17.89 -26.62 18.99
N GLN A 242 -17.35 -27.37 18.03
CA GLN A 242 -17.87 -28.69 17.65
C GLN A 242 -17.68 -29.70 18.79
N ILE A 243 -16.50 -29.72 19.42
CA ILE A 243 -16.23 -30.58 20.58
C ILE A 243 -17.16 -30.21 21.73
N ASP A 244 -17.30 -28.92 22.05
CA ASP A 244 -18.21 -28.43 23.09
C ASP A 244 -19.67 -28.80 22.79
N SER A 245 -20.11 -28.64 21.53
CA SER A 245 -21.43 -29.07 21.07
C SER A 245 -21.67 -30.57 21.24
N SER A 246 -20.64 -31.38 20.99
CA SER A 246 -20.73 -32.84 21.19
C SER A 246 -20.88 -33.20 22.67
N ALA A 247 -20.15 -32.53 23.57
CA ALA A 247 -20.27 -32.70 25.01
C ALA A 247 -21.66 -32.26 25.52
N MET A 248 -22.16 -31.12 25.04
CA MET A 248 -23.49 -30.62 25.38
C MET A 248 -24.58 -31.61 24.96
N LYS A 249 -24.49 -32.20 23.76
CA LYS A 249 -25.42 -33.25 23.30
C LYS A 249 -25.40 -34.47 24.21
N THR A 250 -24.23 -34.90 24.67
CA THR A 250 -24.11 -36.03 25.62
C THR A 250 -24.76 -35.71 26.97
N ILE A 251 -24.51 -34.52 27.53
CA ILE A 251 -25.14 -34.12 28.80
C ILE A 251 -26.66 -34.07 28.64
N ALA A 252 -27.16 -33.44 27.59
CA ALA A 252 -28.60 -33.38 27.30
C ALA A 252 -29.19 -34.79 27.19
N PHE A 253 -28.52 -35.71 26.49
CA PHE A 253 -28.95 -37.10 26.39
C PHE A 253 -29.01 -37.80 27.75
N VAL A 254 -27.99 -37.64 28.60
CA VAL A 254 -27.97 -38.17 29.97
C VAL A 254 -29.15 -37.62 30.77
N THR A 255 -29.36 -36.31 30.78
CA THR A 255 -30.50 -35.70 31.50
C THR A 255 -31.85 -36.25 31.03
N LEU A 256 -31.99 -36.50 29.73
CA LEU A 256 -33.24 -36.99 29.15
C LEU A 256 -33.55 -38.45 29.53
N ILE A 257 -32.53 -39.26 29.81
CA ILE A 257 -32.69 -40.63 30.34
C ILE A 257 -33.00 -40.63 31.84
N PHE A 258 -32.35 -39.76 32.64
CA PHE A 258 -32.46 -39.79 34.10
C PHE A 258 -33.66 -38.99 34.65
N LEU A 259 -34.08 -37.92 33.96
CA LEU A 259 -35.13 -37.03 34.46
C LEU A 259 -36.50 -37.72 34.60
N PRO A 260 -37.01 -38.49 33.61
CA PRO A 260 -38.34 -39.11 33.73
C PRO A 260 -38.43 -40.16 34.85
N PRO A 261 -37.49 -41.12 35.01
CA PRO A 261 -37.51 -42.06 36.12
C PRO A 261 -37.38 -41.36 37.48
N THR A 262 -36.57 -40.31 37.58
CA THR A 262 -36.39 -39.55 38.83
C THR A 262 -37.68 -38.82 39.24
N PHE A 263 -38.38 -38.20 38.29
CA PHE A 263 -39.67 -37.55 38.54
C PHE A 263 -40.73 -38.56 39.00
N ILE A 264 -40.84 -39.68 38.28
CA ILE A 264 -41.75 -40.78 38.64
C ILE A 264 -41.39 -41.35 40.02
N SER A 265 -40.11 -41.57 40.30
CA SER A 265 -39.62 -42.02 41.61
C SER A 265 -40.01 -41.06 42.73
N SER A 266 -39.90 -39.74 42.54
CA SER A 266 -40.31 -38.74 43.54
C SER A 266 -41.81 -38.79 43.86
N ILE A 267 -42.67 -38.89 42.84
CA ILE A 267 -44.14 -39.03 43.02
C ILE A 267 -44.45 -40.30 43.83
N PHE A 268 -43.83 -41.42 43.46
CA PHE A 268 -44.10 -42.71 44.08
C PHE A 268 -43.41 -42.92 45.43
N SER A 269 -42.33 -42.17 45.71
CA SER A 269 -41.60 -42.19 46.99
C SER A 269 -42.49 -41.80 48.16
N MET A 270 -43.43 -40.86 47.96
CA MET A 270 -44.36 -40.46 49.02
C MET A 270 -45.49 -41.48 49.27
N SER A 271 -45.75 -42.41 48.35
CA SER A 271 -46.89 -43.34 48.44
C SER A 271 -46.52 -44.78 48.79
N PHE A 272 -45.26 -45.20 48.60
CA PHE A 272 -44.84 -46.60 48.80
C PHE A 272 -44.23 -46.92 50.17
N PHE A 273 -43.88 -45.92 50.98
CA PHE A 273 -43.48 -46.12 52.37
C PHE A 273 -44.69 -46.01 53.29
N GLN A 274 -45.31 -47.14 53.63
CA GLN A 274 -46.23 -47.23 54.76
C GLN A 274 -45.47 -47.83 55.95
N ALA A 275 -45.44 -47.11 57.09
CA ALA A 275 -44.95 -47.66 58.34
C ALA A 275 -45.90 -48.79 58.78
N GLY A 276 -45.40 -50.03 58.81
CA GLY A 276 -46.17 -51.17 59.33
C GLY A 276 -46.12 -51.23 60.84
N ASP A 277 -47.24 -51.65 61.46
CA ASP A 277 -47.46 -51.75 62.92
C ASP A 277 -46.49 -52.66 63.70
N ASN A 278 -45.52 -53.31 63.06
CA ASN A 278 -44.50 -54.14 63.71
C ASN A 278 -43.11 -53.83 63.15
N ASN A 279 -42.49 -52.73 63.61
CA ASN A 279 -41.05 -52.41 63.63
C ASN A 279 -40.14 -52.80 62.43
N GLY A 280 -40.69 -53.02 61.23
CA GLY A 280 -39.95 -53.39 60.04
C GLY A 280 -40.37 -52.52 58.87
N TRP A 281 -39.41 -51.77 58.31
CA TRP A 281 -39.58 -51.03 57.07
C TRP A 281 -39.77 -52.02 55.91
N GLY A 282 -41.02 -52.27 55.50
CA GLY A 282 -41.36 -53.20 54.42
C GLY A 282 -41.58 -52.49 53.09
N LEU A 283 -40.92 -52.97 52.03
CA LEU A 283 -41.13 -52.50 50.65
C LEU A 283 -42.53 -52.94 50.17
N SER A 284 -43.37 -52.00 49.72
CA SER A 284 -44.73 -52.30 49.23
C SER A 284 -44.71 -53.26 48.02
N SER A 285 -45.63 -54.23 47.98
CA SER A 285 -45.79 -55.22 46.90
C SER A 285 -46.13 -54.61 45.52
N LYS A 286 -46.41 -53.31 45.45
CA LYS A 286 -46.76 -52.55 44.24
C LYS A 286 -45.55 -51.90 43.54
N PHE A 287 -44.32 -52.22 43.95
CA PHE A 287 -43.08 -51.69 43.36
C PHE A 287 -42.98 -51.90 41.83
N TRP A 288 -43.61 -52.94 41.28
CA TRP A 288 -43.64 -53.18 39.84
C TRP A 288 -44.30 -52.02 39.05
N LEU A 289 -45.21 -51.27 39.66
CA LEU A 289 -45.89 -50.14 39.04
C LEU A 289 -44.92 -49.01 38.64
N TYR A 290 -43.80 -48.85 39.36
CA TYR A 290 -42.74 -47.91 38.99
C TYR A 290 -42.20 -48.19 37.59
N TRP A 291 -41.87 -49.44 37.28
CA TRP A 291 -41.31 -49.83 35.98
C TRP A 291 -42.31 -49.66 34.84
N VAL A 292 -43.60 -49.87 35.10
CA VAL A 292 -44.69 -49.70 34.13
C VAL A 292 -44.82 -48.25 33.66
N PHE A 293 -44.55 -47.26 34.51
CA PHE A 293 -44.61 -45.85 34.12
C PHE A 293 -43.23 -45.30 33.72
N ALA A 294 -42.17 -45.66 34.43
CA ALA A 294 -40.84 -45.11 34.18
C ALA A 294 -40.29 -45.48 32.79
N ILE A 295 -40.45 -46.74 32.34
CA ILE A 295 -39.91 -47.18 31.05
C ILE A 295 -40.64 -46.49 29.87
N PRO A 296 -41.97 -46.50 29.77
CA PRO A 296 -42.66 -45.86 28.65
C PRO A 296 -42.45 -44.35 28.60
N THR A 297 -42.44 -43.66 29.75
CA THR A 297 -42.20 -42.22 29.78
C THR A 297 -40.79 -41.87 29.29
N THR A 298 -39.78 -42.67 29.66
CA THR A 298 -38.39 -42.48 29.17
C THR A 298 -38.28 -42.76 27.66
N ILE A 299 -38.96 -43.78 27.16
CA ILE A 299 -39.00 -44.05 25.71
C ILE A 299 -39.69 -42.89 24.98
N ALA A 300 -40.81 -42.39 25.49
CA ALA A 300 -41.53 -41.27 24.91
C ALA A 300 -40.69 -39.99 24.85
N THR A 301 -39.96 -39.63 25.91
CA THR A 301 -39.08 -38.46 25.92
C THR A 301 -37.94 -38.59 24.90
N VAL A 302 -37.32 -39.77 24.77
CA VAL A 302 -36.24 -40.02 23.79
C VAL A 302 -36.78 -39.93 22.36
N LEU A 303 -37.95 -40.51 22.09
CA LEU A 303 -38.59 -40.44 20.78
C LEU A 303 -38.95 -39.01 20.41
N ILE A 304 -39.54 -38.24 21.33
CA ILE A 304 -39.87 -36.83 21.10
C ILE A 304 -38.61 -36.03 20.75
N TRP A 305 -37.51 -36.21 21.48
CA TRP A 305 -36.24 -35.54 21.18
C TRP A 305 -35.67 -35.95 19.81
N ARG A 306 -35.65 -37.25 19.50
CA ARG A 306 -35.14 -37.77 18.22
C ARG A 306 -35.95 -37.27 17.02
N TYR A 307 -37.27 -37.13 17.17
CA TYR A 307 -38.16 -36.64 16.11
C TYR A 307 -38.43 -35.14 16.20
N TRP A 308 -37.81 -34.42 17.15
CA TRP A 308 -38.06 -33.00 17.40
C TRP A 308 -37.88 -32.15 16.15
N HIS A 309 -36.81 -32.38 15.37
CA HIS A 309 -36.55 -31.65 14.12
C HIS A 309 -37.58 -31.93 13.00
N LYS A 310 -38.27 -33.08 13.04
CA LYS A 310 -39.36 -33.39 12.11
C LYS A 310 -40.71 -32.86 12.60
N LEU A 311 -40.92 -32.80 13.92
CA LEU A 311 -42.12 -32.30 14.58
C LEU A 311 -42.17 -30.77 14.60
N PHE A 312 -41.01 -30.12 14.73
CA PHE A 312 -40.81 -28.68 14.71
C PHE A 312 -39.70 -28.33 13.72
N PRO A 313 -39.98 -28.33 12.41
CA PRO A 313 -39.03 -27.83 11.43
C PRO A 313 -38.74 -26.36 11.76
N THR A 314 -37.50 -26.06 12.16
CA THR A 314 -37.01 -24.70 12.27
C THR A 314 -37.14 -24.03 10.92
N ALA A 315 -38.17 -23.20 10.74
CA ALA A 315 -38.29 -22.32 9.61
C ALA A 315 -37.16 -21.29 9.67
N GLY A 316 -36.08 -21.53 8.91
CA GLY A 316 -35.10 -20.51 8.55
C GLY A 316 -33.65 -20.79 8.93
N TYR A 317 -32.94 -21.51 8.06
CA TYR A 317 -31.71 -21.01 7.42
C TYR A 317 -31.47 -21.85 6.16
N LYS A 318 -31.84 -21.31 4.99
CA LYS A 318 -31.43 -21.91 3.71
C LYS A 318 -29.93 -21.72 3.62
N HIS A 319 -29.17 -22.79 3.79
CA HIS A 319 -27.83 -22.87 3.21
C HIS A 319 -28.04 -22.90 1.69
N THR A 320 -28.04 -21.73 1.05
CA THR A 320 -27.80 -21.65 -0.39
C THR A 320 -26.37 -22.14 -0.58
N ASN A 321 -26.24 -23.42 -0.94
CA ASN A 321 -25.03 -23.93 -1.55
C ASN A 321 -24.86 -23.15 -2.86
N HIS A 322 -23.97 -22.16 -2.89
CA HIS A 322 -23.39 -21.69 -4.13
C HIS A 322 -22.24 -22.66 -4.48
N ASP A 323 -22.61 -23.89 -4.82
CA ASP A 323 -21.70 -24.89 -5.44
C ASP A 323 -22.15 -25.20 -6.89
N GLU A 324 -22.96 -24.33 -7.50
CA GLU A 324 -23.20 -24.29 -8.95
C GLU A 324 -22.87 -22.87 -9.42
N ASP A 325 -21.61 -22.69 -9.85
CA ASP A 325 -21.13 -21.79 -10.92
C ASP A 325 -19.61 -21.61 -10.81
N LEU A 326 -18.87 -22.71 -11.01
CA LEU A 326 -17.48 -22.66 -11.44
C LEU A 326 -17.49 -22.80 -12.97
N PRO A 327 -17.08 -21.80 -13.75
CA PRO A 327 -16.89 -21.99 -15.18
C PRO A 327 -15.75 -22.98 -15.40
N THR A 328 -16.09 -24.10 -16.04
CA THR A 328 -15.15 -25.03 -16.67
C THR A 328 -14.30 -24.27 -17.69
N ALA A 329 -13.16 -23.75 -17.27
CA ALA A 329 -12.16 -23.16 -18.15
C ALA A 329 -10.75 -23.40 -17.58
N LEU A 330 -10.31 -24.65 -17.63
CA LEU A 330 -8.89 -25.00 -17.70
C LEU A 330 -8.73 -26.06 -18.78
N GLU A 331 -8.77 -25.61 -20.02
CA GLU A 331 -8.20 -26.35 -21.14
C GLU A 331 -6.69 -26.41 -20.92
N VAL A 332 -6.19 -27.63 -20.74
CA VAL A 332 -4.78 -27.97 -20.68
C VAL A 332 -4.18 -27.70 -22.06
N VAL A 333 -3.41 -26.62 -22.19
CA VAL A 333 -2.54 -26.41 -23.35
C VAL A 333 -1.29 -27.25 -23.14
N GLU A 334 -1.25 -28.44 -23.74
CA GLU A 334 -0.03 -29.21 -23.92
C GLU A 334 0.93 -28.47 -24.88
N PRO A 335 2.23 -28.36 -24.57
CA PRO A 335 3.22 -27.94 -25.56
C PRO A 335 3.53 -29.11 -26.50
N LYS A 336 3.11 -29.00 -27.77
CA LYS A 336 3.63 -29.85 -28.85
C LYS A 336 5.12 -29.56 -29.03
N LEU A 337 5.95 -30.51 -28.61
CA LEU A 337 7.30 -30.72 -29.13
C LEU A 337 7.20 -31.13 -30.61
N THR A 338 7.82 -30.34 -31.48
CA THR A 338 8.24 -30.80 -32.81
C THR A 338 9.61 -30.21 -33.12
N VAL A 339 10.45 -31.11 -33.64
CA VAL A 339 11.86 -31.01 -34.07
C VAL A 339 12.12 -29.86 -35.02
#